data_AF-B0Y8X0-F1
#
_entry.id   AF-B0Y8X0-F1
#
_cell.length_a   1.000
_cell.length_b   1.000
_cell.length_c   1.000
_cell.angle_alpha   90.00
_cell.angle_beta   90.00
_cell.angle_gamma   90.00
#
_symmetry.space_group_name_H-M   'P 1'
#
loop_
_entity.id
_entity.type
_entity.pdbx_description
1 polymer ?
#
loop_
_entity_poly.entity_id
_entity_poly.type
_entity_poly.pdbx_seq_one_letter_code
_entity_poly.pdbx_strand_id
1 'polypeptide(L)'
;MATQSLLHYLSIALPAIPIQGAAPSRNTTNPRYGPDDITEVVTWQEFNYANILQQYGAILNAKQIRPDPFPSPPAAIRDEPQFHLRFAEMVLPRVRRALRAGFEQLAPQLPARQLSQITFDGGSAAALLDQFKPDTAYVVVGGNYANSTNRGPGDLKVSWKWKSSLRFSRVEADQNEYKQVLSQVNFYMKQHGARYGYILTNTEFVAVKRLNSNGRLAVANPIPWTSGSIGQPSVLLGLWYLGMLVAENNNWALTA
;
A
#
# COMPACT_ATOMS: atom_id res chain seq x y z
N MET A 1 1.64 -24.70 -20.10
CA MET A 1 2.36 -23.94 -19.06
C MET A 1 1.52 -23.96 -17.78
N ALA A 2 2.11 -24.25 -16.63
CA ALA A 2 1.38 -24.35 -15.36
C ALA A 2 0.77 -23.00 -14.93
N THR A 3 -0.43 -23.04 -14.35
CA THR A 3 -1.14 -21.89 -13.75
C THR A 3 -1.43 -22.18 -12.28
N GLN A 4 -1.66 -21.11 -11.52
CA GLN A 4 -2.10 -21.17 -10.14
C GLN A 4 -3.24 -20.18 -9.90
N SER A 5 -3.98 -20.33 -8.80
CA SER A 5 -4.99 -19.36 -8.40
C SER A 5 -4.35 -17.99 -8.13
N LEU A 6 -5.13 -16.92 -8.31
CA LEU A 6 -4.72 -15.57 -7.94
C LEU A 6 -4.41 -15.47 -6.44
N LEU A 7 -5.12 -16.24 -5.60
CA LEU A 7 -4.81 -16.37 -4.18
C LEU A 7 -3.40 -16.92 -3.95
N HIS A 8 -3.01 -18.01 -4.61
CA HIS A 8 -1.65 -18.56 -4.50
C HIS A 8 -0.60 -17.55 -4.98
N TYR A 9 -0.89 -16.84 -6.08
CA TYR A 9 -0.01 -15.80 -6.60
C TYR A 9 0.21 -14.65 -5.61
N LEU A 10 -0.84 -14.20 -4.95
CA LEU A 10 -0.77 -13.11 -3.99
C LEU A 10 -0.25 -13.56 -2.62
N SER A 11 -0.36 -14.84 -2.25
CA SER A 11 0.04 -15.33 -0.92
C SER A 11 1.55 -15.60 -0.79
N ILE A 12 2.36 -15.27 -1.80
CA ILE A 12 3.81 -15.51 -1.78
C ILE A 12 4.49 -14.54 -0.78
N ALA A 13 5.35 -15.10 0.08
CA ALA A 13 6.26 -14.33 0.91
C ALA A 13 7.36 -13.65 0.06
N LEU A 14 7.62 -12.37 0.30
CA LEU A 14 8.69 -11.67 -0.41
C LEU A 14 10.06 -12.08 0.17
N PRO A 15 11.09 -12.28 -0.68
CA PRO A 15 12.46 -12.49 -0.21
C PRO A 15 12.93 -11.36 0.70
N ALA A 16 13.59 -11.68 1.81
CA ALA A 16 14.18 -10.69 2.69
C ALA A 16 15.21 -9.83 1.95
N ILE A 17 15.17 -8.51 2.15
CA ILE A 17 16.11 -7.57 1.55
C ILE A 17 17.29 -7.37 2.51
N PRO A 18 18.53 -7.73 2.14
CA PRO A 18 19.70 -7.49 2.98
C PRO A 18 19.94 -5.99 3.18
N ILE A 19 20.50 -5.61 4.33
CA ILE A 19 20.88 -4.24 4.64
C ILE A 19 22.41 -4.16 4.69
N GLN A 20 23.01 -3.16 4.03
CA GLN A 20 24.46 -2.95 4.05
C GLN A 20 24.79 -1.48 4.26
N GLY A 21 25.51 -1.16 5.34
CA GLY A 21 26.00 0.21 5.58
C GLY A 21 24.91 1.25 5.78
N ALA A 22 23.76 0.85 6.34
CA ALA A 22 22.68 1.77 6.69
C ALA A 22 23.07 2.65 7.88
N ALA A 23 22.82 3.95 7.76
CA ALA A 23 23.02 4.91 8.84
C ALA A 23 21.67 5.36 9.41
N PRO A 24 21.57 5.55 10.74
CA PRO A 24 20.41 6.20 11.34
C PRO A 24 20.18 7.57 10.71
N SER A 25 18.94 7.84 10.33
CA SER A 25 18.51 9.15 9.81
C SER A 25 17.05 9.37 10.19
N ARG A 26 16.63 10.64 10.21
CA ARG A 26 15.23 11.01 10.53
C ARG A 26 14.37 10.99 9.27
N ASN A 27 13.05 10.96 9.47
CA ASN A 27 12.11 11.15 8.36
C ASN A 27 12.15 12.59 7.85
N THR A 28 11.78 12.76 6.58
CA THR A 28 11.64 14.08 5.97
C THR A 28 10.52 14.86 6.67
N THR A 29 10.78 16.11 7.00
CA THR A 29 9.80 17.04 7.57
C THR A 29 9.37 18.07 6.52
N ASN A 30 8.18 18.64 6.69
CA ASN A 30 7.65 19.68 5.82
C ASN A 30 6.76 20.64 6.63
N PRO A 31 6.76 21.95 6.38
CA PRO A 31 5.86 22.87 7.09
C PRO A 31 4.37 22.64 6.82
N ARG A 32 3.99 21.87 5.78
CA ARG A 32 2.59 21.61 5.41
C ARG A 32 1.97 20.39 6.09
N TYR A 33 2.78 19.56 6.72
CA TYR A 33 2.29 18.42 7.50
C TYR A 33 3.28 18.07 8.61
N GLY A 34 2.75 17.70 9.77
CA GLY A 34 3.56 17.30 10.91
C GLY A 34 2.87 16.30 11.82
N PRO A 35 3.58 15.80 12.85
CA PRO A 35 3.08 14.77 13.75
C PRO A 35 1.77 15.18 14.44
N ASP A 36 1.64 16.48 14.74
CA ASP A 36 0.47 17.07 15.41
C ASP A 36 -0.79 17.08 14.53
N ASP A 37 -0.66 16.91 13.21
CA ASP A 37 -1.82 16.74 12.32
C ASP A 37 -2.50 15.37 12.48
N ILE A 38 -1.88 14.45 13.23
CA ILE A 38 -2.43 13.15 13.56
C ILE A 38 -2.99 13.18 14.98
N THR A 39 -4.30 13.41 15.07
CA THR A 39 -5.01 13.60 16.33
C THR A 39 -5.30 12.27 17.04
N GLU A 40 -5.55 11.21 16.30
CA GLU A 40 -5.86 9.90 16.87
C GLU A 40 -5.50 8.78 15.88
N VAL A 41 -4.91 7.70 16.41
CA VAL A 41 -4.63 6.48 15.67
C VAL A 41 -5.32 5.31 16.34
N VAL A 42 -6.32 4.74 15.67
CA VAL A 42 -7.00 3.51 16.08
C VAL A 42 -6.53 2.32 15.25
N THR A 43 -6.79 1.11 15.71
CA THR A 43 -6.47 -0.10 14.93
C THR A 43 -7.56 -0.38 13.91
N TRP A 44 -7.19 -0.62 12.66
CA TRP A 44 -8.10 -1.07 11.61
C TRP A 44 -8.20 -2.60 11.60
N GLN A 45 -9.07 -3.15 12.45
CA GLN A 45 -9.17 -4.60 12.66
C GLN A 45 -9.71 -5.33 11.42
N GLU A 46 -10.52 -4.66 10.61
CA GLU A 46 -11.17 -5.26 9.45
C GLU A 46 -10.22 -5.53 8.29
N PHE A 47 -9.04 -4.89 8.26
CA PHE A 47 -8.01 -5.18 7.28
C PHE A 47 -7.23 -6.43 7.70
N ASN A 48 -7.79 -7.61 7.43
CA ASN A 48 -7.22 -8.90 7.80
C ASN A 48 -7.53 -9.99 6.75
N TYR A 49 -6.79 -11.10 6.80
CA TYR A 49 -6.90 -12.20 5.83
C TYR A 49 -8.32 -12.78 5.71
N ALA A 50 -9.00 -12.98 6.84
CA ALA A 50 -10.34 -13.57 6.87
C ALA A 50 -11.36 -12.68 6.12
N ASN A 51 -11.33 -11.37 6.39
CA ASN A 51 -12.21 -10.42 5.71
C ASN A 51 -11.88 -10.28 4.22
N ILE A 52 -10.60 -10.33 3.85
CA ILE A 52 -10.19 -10.33 2.44
C ILE A 52 -10.79 -11.55 1.71
N LEU A 53 -10.69 -12.74 2.29
CA LEU A 53 -11.28 -13.93 1.71
C LEU A 53 -12.81 -13.92 1.72
N GLN A 54 -13.43 -13.38 2.75
CA GLN A 54 -14.88 -13.22 2.78
C GLN A 54 -15.38 -12.35 1.61
N GLN A 55 -14.68 -11.25 1.31
CA GLN A 55 -15.10 -10.29 0.29
C GLN A 55 -14.71 -10.67 -1.14
N TYR A 56 -13.52 -11.27 -1.31
CA TYR A 56 -12.92 -11.51 -2.62
C TYR A 56 -12.44 -12.95 -2.85
N GLY A 57 -12.63 -13.86 -1.88
CA GLY A 57 -12.16 -15.24 -1.95
C GLY A 57 -12.66 -16.01 -3.18
N ALA A 58 -13.90 -15.77 -3.62
CA ALA A 58 -14.43 -16.40 -4.84
C ALA A 58 -13.58 -16.07 -6.08
N ILE A 59 -13.22 -14.79 -6.26
CA ILE A 59 -12.42 -14.32 -7.39
C ILE A 59 -10.95 -14.76 -7.25
N LEU A 60 -10.41 -14.64 -6.04
CA LEU A 60 -9.04 -15.03 -5.72
C LEU A 60 -8.79 -16.52 -6.00
N ASN A 61 -9.78 -17.39 -5.75
CA ASN A 61 -9.67 -18.81 -6.02
C ASN A 61 -9.98 -19.17 -7.48
N ALA A 62 -10.97 -18.51 -8.11
CA ALA A 62 -11.38 -18.84 -9.48
C ALA A 62 -10.37 -18.40 -10.54
N LYS A 63 -9.80 -17.19 -10.40
CA LYS A 63 -8.90 -16.64 -11.44
C LYS A 63 -7.58 -17.40 -11.47
N GLN A 64 -7.27 -18.00 -12.61
CA GLN A 64 -5.97 -18.61 -12.87
C GLN A 64 -4.99 -17.59 -13.45
N ILE A 65 -3.73 -17.65 -13.01
CA ILE A 65 -2.64 -16.79 -13.44
C ILE A 65 -1.33 -17.58 -13.50
N ARG A 66 -0.45 -17.25 -14.46
CA ARG A 66 0.88 -17.89 -14.48
C ARG A 66 1.69 -17.45 -13.23
N PRO A 67 2.48 -18.34 -12.63
CA PRO A 67 3.40 -17.97 -11.56
C PRO A 67 4.40 -16.88 -11.98
N ASP A 68 5.02 -16.24 -10.98
CA ASP A 68 6.05 -15.22 -11.16
C ASP A 68 7.06 -15.30 -9.99
N PRO A 69 7.86 -16.39 -9.95
CA PRO A 69 8.77 -16.65 -8.84
C PRO A 69 9.89 -15.60 -8.78
N PHE A 70 10.55 -15.50 -7.63
CA PHE A 70 11.76 -14.70 -7.46
C PHE A 70 12.98 -15.56 -7.86
N PRO A 71 13.63 -15.29 -9.00
CA PRO A 71 14.68 -16.18 -9.53
C PRO A 71 16.01 -16.06 -8.78
N SER A 72 16.22 -14.94 -8.09
CA SER A 72 17.46 -14.63 -7.37
C SER A 72 17.15 -13.89 -6.07
N PRO A 73 18.02 -13.99 -5.04
CA PRO A 73 17.97 -13.12 -3.89
C PRO A 73 18.06 -11.64 -4.31
N PRO A 74 17.37 -10.72 -3.62
CA PRO A 74 17.47 -9.30 -3.90
C PRO A 74 18.83 -8.75 -3.46
N ALA A 75 19.34 -7.77 -4.20
CA ALA A 75 20.53 -7.04 -3.78
C ALA A 75 20.27 -6.22 -2.50
N ALA A 76 21.33 -5.93 -1.75
CA ALA A 76 21.20 -5.18 -0.50
C ALA A 76 20.69 -3.74 -0.72
N ILE A 77 20.20 -3.12 0.35
CA ILE A 77 19.85 -1.70 0.41
C ILE A 77 20.64 -0.99 1.51
N ARG A 78 20.90 0.31 1.30
CA ARG A 78 21.53 1.21 2.27
C ARG A 78 20.73 2.49 2.51
N ASP A 79 19.74 2.77 1.66
CA ASP A 79 18.96 4.01 1.62
C ASP A 79 17.57 3.79 0.98
N GLU A 80 16.72 4.83 1.02
CA GLU A 80 15.37 4.82 0.42
C GLU A 80 15.39 4.65 -1.11
N PRO A 81 16.23 5.35 -1.89
CA PRO A 81 16.31 5.12 -3.34
C PRO A 81 16.56 3.65 -3.72
N GLN A 82 17.46 2.96 -3.03
CA GLN A 82 17.68 1.54 -3.27
C GLN A 82 16.47 0.69 -2.87
N PHE A 83 15.74 1.04 -1.81
CA PHE A 83 14.48 0.36 -1.48
C PHE A 83 13.43 0.56 -2.59
N HIS A 84 13.32 1.75 -3.20
CA HIS A 84 12.43 1.97 -4.33
C HIS A 84 12.76 1.06 -5.52
N LEU A 85 14.05 0.82 -5.79
CA LEU A 85 14.47 -0.13 -6.83
C LEU A 85 14.01 -1.56 -6.51
N ARG A 86 14.15 -2.02 -5.25
CA ARG A 86 13.66 -3.35 -4.84
C ARG A 86 12.14 -3.45 -4.92
N PHE A 87 11.43 -2.40 -4.53
CA PHE A 87 9.98 -2.32 -4.69
C PHE A 87 9.56 -2.43 -6.17
N ALA A 88 10.21 -1.69 -7.06
CA ALA A 88 9.92 -1.69 -8.49
C ALA A 88 10.20 -3.06 -9.15
N GLU A 89 11.21 -3.77 -8.67
CA GLU A 89 11.57 -5.12 -9.15
C GLU A 89 10.63 -6.20 -8.61
N MET A 90 10.37 -6.18 -7.30
CA MET A 90 9.76 -7.31 -6.59
C MET A 90 8.24 -7.19 -6.47
N VAL A 91 7.73 -5.98 -6.26
CA VAL A 91 6.34 -5.74 -5.83
C VAL A 91 5.49 -5.16 -6.95
N LEU A 92 5.94 -4.05 -7.54
CA LEU A 92 5.18 -3.26 -8.50
C LEU A 92 4.58 -4.07 -9.67
N PRO A 93 5.37 -4.86 -10.45
CA PRO A 93 4.83 -5.64 -11.56
C PRO A 93 3.82 -6.70 -11.10
N ARG A 94 4.05 -7.30 -9.91
CA ARG A 94 3.19 -8.36 -9.38
C ARG A 94 1.84 -7.84 -8.95
N VAL A 95 1.80 -6.71 -8.25
CA VAL A 95 0.54 -6.05 -7.86
C VAL A 95 -0.23 -5.60 -9.10
N ARG A 96 0.43 -4.92 -10.05
CA ARG A 96 -0.21 -4.48 -11.31
C ARG A 96 -0.82 -5.64 -12.08
N ARG A 97 -0.06 -6.74 -12.22
CA ARG A 97 -0.50 -7.94 -12.91
C ARG A 97 -1.66 -8.62 -12.20
N ALA A 98 -1.63 -8.70 -10.87
CA ALA A 98 -2.69 -9.27 -10.05
C ALA A 98 -3.98 -8.44 -10.09
N LEU A 99 -3.88 -7.10 -10.06
CA LEU A 99 -5.04 -6.20 -10.23
C LEU A 99 -5.69 -6.43 -11.58
N ARG A 100 -4.90 -6.41 -12.67
CA ARG A 100 -5.41 -6.70 -14.02
C ARG A 100 -6.14 -8.05 -14.07
N ALA A 101 -5.53 -9.12 -13.53
CA ALA A 101 -6.14 -10.44 -13.50
C ALA A 101 -7.45 -10.48 -12.67
N GLY A 102 -7.47 -9.80 -11.52
CA GLY A 102 -8.66 -9.69 -10.68
C GLY A 102 -9.80 -8.95 -11.39
N PHE A 103 -9.50 -7.82 -12.04
CA PHE A 103 -10.50 -7.07 -12.80
C PHE A 103 -11.00 -7.81 -14.04
N GLU A 104 -10.15 -8.57 -14.73
CA GLU A 104 -10.60 -9.47 -15.82
C GLU A 104 -11.64 -10.49 -15.33
N GLN A 105 -11.43 -11.08 -14.14
CA GLN A 105 -12.40 -12.02 -13.55
C GLN A 105 -13.69 -11.31 -13.12
N LEU A 106 -13.57 -10.05 -12.69
CA LEU A 106 -14.67 -9.22 -12.20
C LEU A 106 -15.43 -8.49 -13.28
N ALA A 107 -14.95 -8.48 -14.54
CA ALA A 107 -15.48 -7.64 -15.61
C ALA A 107 -17.03 -7.66 -15.72
N PRO A 108 -17.72 -8.82 -15.65
CA PRO A 108 -19.19 -8.85 -15.72
C PRO A 108 -19.90 -8.21 -14.52
N GLN A 109 -19.22 -8.06 -13.39
CA GLN A 109 -19.77 -7.61 -12.12
C GLN A 109 -19.40 -6.16 -11.77
N LEU A 110 -18.52 -5.52 -12.54
CA LEU A 110 -18.03 -4.16 -12.21
C LEU A 110 -19.17 -3.13 -12.07
N PRO A 111 -20.17 -3.07 -12.97
CA PRO A 111 -21.26 -2.10 -12.82
C PRO A 111 -22.10 -2.35 -11.56
N ALA A 112 -22.47 -3.62 -11.32
CA ALA A 112 -23.29 -3.99 -10.16
C ALA A 112 -22.56 -3.74 -8.83
N ARG A 113 -21.24 -3.93 -8.80
CA ARG A 113 -20.40 -3.70 -7.61
C ARG A 113 -19.90 -2.26 -7.48
N GLN A 114 -20.21 -1.39 -8.44
CA GLN A 114 -19.74 0.00 -8.47
C GLN A 114 -18.21 0.10 -8.35
N LEU A 115 -17.50 -0.74 -9.10
CA LEU A 115 -16.03 -0.78 -9.12
C LEU A 115 -15.49 -0.14 -10.39
N SER A 116 -14.54 0.79 -10.24
CA SER A 116 -13.68 1.22 -11.32
C SER A 116 -12.51 0.26 -11.48
N GLN A 117 -12.06 -0.01 -12.70
CA GLN A 117 -10.82 -0.77 -12.90
C GLN A 117 -9.61 0.10 -12.54
N ILE A 118 -8.74 -0.40 -11.67
CA ILE A 118 -7.59 0.34 -11.12
C ILE A 118 -6.28 -0.31 -11.53
N THR A 119 -5.25 0.50 -11.76
CA THR A 119 -3.85 0.08 -11.91
C THR A 119 -2.99 0.72 -10.83
N PHE A 120 -1.76 0.24 -10.71
CA PHE A 120 -0.82 0.62 -9.67
C PHE A 120 0.54 0.99 -10.29
N ASP A 121 1.05 2.17 -9.96
CA ASP A 121 2.30 2.72 -10.49
C ASP A 121 3.00 3.66 -9.50
N GLY A 122 4.12 4.26 -9.91
CA GLY A 122 4.75 5.37 -9.18
C GLY A 122 3.81 6.59 -9.08
N GLY A 123 4.04 7.45 -8.08
CA GLY A 123 3.11 8.56 -7.81
C GLY A 123 2.95 9.59 -8.94
N SER A 124 3.92 9.67 -9.87
CA SER A 124 3.82 10.47 -11.09
C SER A 124 2.74 9.99 -12.08
N ALA A 125 2.12 8.84 -11.85
CA ALA A 125 0.96 8.39 -12.63
C ALA A 125 -0.35 9.10 -12.24
N ALA A 126 -0.32 9.94 -11.21
CA ALA A 126 -1.41 10.81 -10.79
C ALA A 126 -1.01 12.30 -10.89
N ALA A 127 -2.01 13.18 -10.82
CA ALA A 127 -1.81 14.62 -10.82
C ALA A 127 -0.91 15.06 -9.67
N LEU A 128 0.04 15.95 -9.93
CA LEU A 128 0.87 16.54 -8.89
C LEU A 128 0.16 17.76 -8.29
N LEU A 129 -0.29 17.62 -7.04
CA LEU A 129 -0.98 18.70 -6.32
C LEU A 129 0.03 19.44 -5.45
N ASP A 130 0.12 20.76 -5.65
CA ASP A 130 1.10 21.63 -4.99
C ASP A 130 2.56 21.17 -5.12
N GLN A 131 2.90 20.50 -6.23
CA GLN A 131 4.23 19.92 -6.47
C GLN A 131 4.64 18.79 -5.50
N PHE A 132 3.71 18.27 -4.71
CA PHE A 132 3.95 17.08 -3.90
C PHE A 132 3.71 15.81 -4.71
N LYS A 133 4.60 14.85 -4.54
CA LYS A 133 4.57 13.56 -5.23
C LYS A 133 4.65 12.42 -4.19
N PRO A 134 3.56 11.67 -3.98
CA PRO A 134 3.62 10.39 -3.26
C PRO A 134 4.56 9.41 -3.99
N ASP A 135 5.07 8.39 -3.32
CA ASP A 135 5.96 7.42 -3.99
C ASP A 135 5.20 6.54 -4.97
N THR A 136 3.92 6.28 -4.70
CA THR A 136 3.07 5.37 -5.47
C THR A 136 1.66 5.91 -5.65
N ALA A 137 0.98 5.42 -6.67
CA ALA A 137 -0.39 5.76 -6.97
C ALA A 137 -1.24 4.57 -7.40
N TYR A 138 -2.48 4.55 -6.92
CA TYR A 138 -3.57 3.80 -7.54
C TYR A 138 -4.41 4.73 -8.40
N VAL A 139 -4.53 4.41 -9.68
CA VAL A 139 -5.23 5.25 -10.66
C VAL A 139 -6.20 4.43 -11.51
N VAL A 140 -7.30 5.06 -11.91
CA VAL A 140 -8.28 4.42 -12.80
C VAL A 140 -7.64 4.16 -14.17
N VAL A 141 -7.84 2.95 -14.69
CA VAL A 141 -7.33 2.57 -16.01
C VAL A 141 -7.99 3.44 -17.09
N GLY A 142 -7.18 3.93 -18.03
CA GLY A 142 -7.63 4.84 -19.09
C GLY A 142 -7.67 6.32 -18.68
N GLY A 143 -7.32 6.66 -17.44
CA GLY A 143 -7.13 8.05 -17.01
C GLY A 143 -5.88 8.70 -17.62
N ASN A 144 -5.85 10.03 -17.62
CA ASN A 144 -4.68 10.82 -18.04
C ASN A 144 -3.84 11.18 -16.80
N TYR A 145 -2.54 10.89 -16.82
CA TYR A 145 -1.61 11.20 -15.71
C TYR A 145 -1.66 12.65 -15.23
N ALA A 146 -1.94 13.63 -16.12
CA ALA A 146 -2.06 15.03 -15.72
C ALA A 146 -3.23 15.30 -14.75
N ASN A 147 -4.31 14.52 -14.85
CA ASN A 147 -5.58 14.77 -14.14
C ASN A 147 -6.02 13.59 -13.26
N SER A 148 -5.34 12.44 -13.35
CA SER A 148 -5.70 11.24 -12.59
C SER A 148 -5.59 11.49 -11.10
N THR A 149 -6.67 11.21 -10.36
CA THR A 149 -6.65 11.23 -8.91
C THR A 149 -5.95 10.00 -8.37
N ASN A 150 -4.98 10.18 -7.47
CA ASN A 150 -4.40 9.08 -6.72
C ASN A 150 -5.39 8.59 -5.67
N ARG A 151 -6.08 7.47 -5.93
CA ARG A 151 -7.10 6.94 -5.01
C ARG A 151 -6.51 6.23 -3.79
N GLY A 152 -5.20 6.00 -3.76
CA GLY A 152 -4.51 5.28 -2.70
C GLY A 152 -3.03 5.64 -2.59
N PRO A 153 -2.67 6.89 -2.25
CA PRO A 153 -1.26 7.27 -2.16
C PRO A 153 -0.51 6.41 -1.14
N GLY A 154 0.68 5.98 -1.53
CA GLY A 154 1.59 5.22 -0.66
C GLY A 154 2.95 5.87 -0.55
N ASP A 155 3.59 5.62 0.57
CA ASP A 155 4.90 6.17 0.93
C ASP A 155 5.85 5.01 1.28
N LEU A 156 7.02 5.02 0.64
CA LEU A 156 8.04 3.99 0.75
C LEU A 156 9.11 4.49 1.73
N LYS A 157 9.38 3.71 2.78
CA LYS A 157 10.39 4.04 3.79
C LYS A 157 11.32 2.88 4.02
N VAL A 158 12.46 3.19 4.63
CA VAL A 158 13.36 2.17 5.17
C VAL A 158 13.04 1.93 6.64
N SER A 159 13.11 0.66 7.06
CA SER A 159 12.72 0.18 8.39
C SER A 159 13.50 0.81 9.56
N TRP A 160 14.70 1.34 9.30
CA TRP A 160 15.50 2.07 10.30
C TRP A 160 15.13 3.55 10.43
N LYS A 161 14.28 4.09 9.54
CA LYS A 161 13.66 5.41 9.69
C LYS A 161 12.23 5.33 10.21
N TRP A 162 11.49 4.31 9.79
CA TRP A 162 10.11 4.13 10.20
C TRP A 162 9.74 2.66 10.32
N LYS A 163 9.04 2.33 11.40
CA LYS A 163 8.38 1.04 11.60
C LYS A 163 7.15 1.19 12.48
N SER A 164 6.17 0.32 12.30
CA SER A 164 4.88 0.36 13.01
C SER A 164 5.03 0.28 14.53
N SER A 165 6.07 -0.42 15.01
CA SER A 165 6.35 -0.57 16.45
C SER A 165 6.74 0.74 17.14
N LEU A 166 7.16 1.76 16.39
CA LEU A 166 7.42 3.10 16.93
C LEU A 166 6.17 3.72 17.60
N ARG A 167 4.96 3.33 17.16
CA ARG A 167 3.68 3.72 17.79
C ARG A 167 3.64 3.44 19.30
N PHE A 168 4.26 2.35 19.72
CA PHE A 168 4.23 1.87 21.11
C PHE A 168 5.56 2.09 21.85
N SER A 169 6.49 2.85 21.25
CA SER A 169 7.75 3.18 21.91
C SER A 169 7.50 4.00 23.17
N ARG A 170 8.35 3.83 24.19
CA ARG A 170 8.36 4.69 25.38
C ARG A 170 9.07 6.02 25.15
N VAL A 171 9.74 6.17 24.00
CA VAL A 171 10.46 7.38 23.61
C VAL A 171 9.53 8.25 22.77
N GLU A 172 9.23 9.47 23.23
CA GLU A 172 8.34 10.40 22.54
C GLU A 172 8.83 10.73 21.11
N ALA A 173 10.15 10.87 20.93
CA ALA A 173 10.74 11.09 19.61
C ALA A 173 10.39 9.97 18.61
N ASP A 174 10.35 8.70 19.05
CA ASP A 174 9.95 7.58 18.19
C ASP A 174 8.47 7.67 17.81
N GLN A 175 7.61 8.02 18.77
CA GLN A 175 6.18 8.21 18.49
C GLN A 175 5.95 9.38 17.52
N ASN A 176 6.77 10.43 17.62
CA ASN A 176 6.75 11.55 16.68
C ASN A 176 7.21 11.14 15.29
N GLU A 177 8.27 10.32 15.15
CA GLU A 177 8.67 9.74 13.86
C GLU A 177 7.57 8.82 13.28
N TYR A 178 6.87 8.06 14.13
CA TYR A 178 5.70 7.26 13.72
C TYR A 178 4.61 8.14 13.11
N LYS A 179 4.20 9.19 13.82
CA LYS A 179 3.18 10.15 13.39
C LYS A 179 3.64 11.00 12.21
N GLN A 180 4.93 11.31 12.08
CA GLN A 180 5.49 12.10 10.99
C GLN A 180 5.16 11.45 9.64
N VAL A 181 5.44 10.15 9.48
CA VAL A 181 5.15 9.45 8.22
C VAL A 181 3.63 9.28 8.00
N LEU A 182 2.85 9.05 9.07
CA LEU A 182 1.39 9.05 8.96
C LEU A 182 0.85 10.41 8.49
N SER A 183 1.41 11.52 8.97
CA SER A 183 1.03 12.87 8.56
C SER A 183 1.33 13.12 7.09
N GLN A 184 2.47 12.61 6.59
CA GLN A 184 2.86 12.67 5.19
C GLN A 184 1.85 11.92 4.30
N VAL A 185 1.52 10.66 4.62
CA VAL A 185 0.52 9.89 3.87
C VAL A 185 -0.86 10.55 3.99
N ASN A 186 -1.25 11.03 5.17
CA ASN A 186 -2.51 11.73 5.38
C ASN A 186 -2.62 13.02 4.58
N PHE A 187 -1.53 13.76 4.44
CA PHE A 187 -1.46 14.93 3.60
C PHE A 187 -1.73 14.57 2.13
N TYR A 188 -1.05 13.56 1.58
CA TYR A 188 -1.32 13.09 0.22
C TYR A 188 -2.76 12.59 0.04
N MET A 189 -3.28 11.84 1.01
CA MET A 189 -4.66 11.38 1.01
C MET A 189 -5.64 12.56 1.04
N LYS A 190 -5.36 13.64 1.79
CA LYS A 190 -6.15 14.87 1.79
C LYS A 190 -6.14 15.55 0.43
N GLN A 191 -4.95 15.74 -0.17
CA GLN A 191 -4.81 16.38 -1.47
C GLN A 191 -5.65 15.68 -2.55
N HIS A 192 -5.67 14.34 -2.55
CA HIS A 192 -6.41 13.55 -3.52
C HIS A 192 -7.83 13.16 -3.09
N GLY A 193 -8.32 13.60 -1.93
CA GLY A 193 -9.60 13.17 -1.36
C GLY A 193 -9.68 11.68 -1.02
N ALA A 194 -8.56 10.95 -1.10
CA ALA A 194 -8.49 9.52 -0.85
C ALA A 194 -8.80 9.20 0.62
N ARG A 195 -9.56 8.13 0.82
CA ARG A 195 -9.84 7.52 2.13
C ARG A 195 -8.74 6.56 2.56
N TYR A 196 -8.08 5.93 1.60
CA TYR A 196 -7.10 4.88 1.84
C TYR A 196 -5.72 5.31 1.38
N GLY A 197 -4.71 4.79 2.06
CA GLY A 197 -3.30 4.94 1.72
C GLY A 197 -2.50 3.86 2.43
N TYR A 198 -1.19 3.92 2.34
CA TYR A 198 -0.35 2.95 3.05
C TYR A 198 1.09 3.43 3.22
N ILE A 199 1.80 2.75 4.11
CA ILE A 199 3.25 2.84 4.27
C ILE A 199 3.81 1.46 3.99
N LEU A 200 4.89 1.38 3.21
CA LEU A 200 5.60 0.14 2.94
C LEU A 200 7.08 0.35 3.24
N THR A 201 7.66 -0.61 3.97
CA THR A 201 9.08 -0.66 4.24
C THR A 201 9.69 -1.97 3.79
N ASN A 202 11.02 -2.06 3.86
CA ASN A 202 11.74 -3.31 3.59
C ASN A 202 11.44 -4.41 4.64
N THR A 203 10.66 -4.14 5.67
CA THR A 203 10.28 -5.13 6.71
C THR A 203 8.78 -5.30 6.89
N GLU A 204 7.93 -4.38 6.45
CA GLU A 204 6.48 -4.48 6.68
C GLU A 204 5.65 -3.61 5.72
N PHE A 205 4.40 -4.03 5.51
CA PHE A 205 3.34 -3.25 4.88
C PHE A 205 2.30 -2.84 5.92
N VAL A 206 1.86 -1.58 5.89
CA VAL A 206 0.89 -1.02 6.82
C VAL A 206 -0.17 -0.21 6.06
N ALA A 207 -1.39 -0.73 5.98
CA ALA A 207 -2.52 -0.03 5.38
C ALA A 207 -3.07 1.05 6.33
N VAL A 208 -3.47 2.18 5.75
CA VAL A 208 -3.99 3.34 6.46
C VAL A 208 -5.35 3.73 5.89
N LYS A 209 -6.32 3.99 6.77
CA LYS A 209 -7.66 4.46 6.45
C LYS A 209 -7.93 5.76 7.20
N ARG A 210 -8.26 6.82 6.47
CA ARG A 210 -8.78 8.06 7.05
C ARG A 210 -10.20 7.84 7.57
N LEU A 211 -10.43 8.29 8.80
CA LEU A 211 -11.75 8.24 9.44
C LEU A 211 -12.45 9.60 9.38
N ASN A 212 -11.69 10.70 9.33
CA ASN A 212 -12.20 12.05 9.16
C ASN A 212 -11.17 12.98 8.47
N SER A 213 -11.52 14.26 8.34
CA SER A 213 -10.65 15.34 7.83
C SER A 213 -9.62 15.85 8.85
N ASN A 214 -9.85 15.58 10.14
CA ASN A 214 -9.11 16.17 11.28
C ASN A 214 -8.01 15.25 11.83
N GLY A 215 -7.44 14.37 11.01
CA GLY A 215 -6.26 13.58 11.42
C GLY A 215 -6.53 12.29 12.17
N ARG A 216 -7.79 11.85 12.25
CA ARG A 216 -8.15 10.56 12.82
C ARG A 216 -7.94 9.45 11.78
N LEU A 217 -7.04 8.52 12.08
CA LEU A 217 -6.66 7.42 11.20
C LEU A 217 -6.93 6.06 11.86
N ALA A 218 -7.41 5.10 11.07
CA ALA A 218 -7.34 3.69 11.40
C ALA A 218 -6.16 3.06 10.67
N VAL A 219 -5.29 2.37 11.40
CA VAL A 219 -4.07 1.75 10.88
C VAL A 219 -4.15 0.24 11.06
N ALA A 220 -3.95 -0.52 9.99
CA ALA A 220 -4.01 -1.96 10.01
C ALA A 220 -2.85 -2.56 10.82
N ASN A 221 -3.02 -3.81 11.27
CA ASN A 221 -1.89 -4.58 11.80
C ASN A 221 -0.82 -4.72 10.70
N PRO A 222 0.48 -4.56 11.04
CA PRO A 222 1.54 -4.65 10.06
C PRO A 222 1.60 -6.07 9.47
N ILE A 223 1.73 -6.15 8.16
CA ILE A 223 1.99 -7.40 7.44
C ILE A 223 3.50 -7.48 7.21
N PRO A 224 4.23 -8.42 7.85
CA PRO A 224 5.67 -8.54 7.67
C PRO A 224 6.04 -8.78 6.20
N TRP A 225 7.15 -8.20 5.74
CA TRP A 225 7.63 -8.31 4.37
C TRP A 225 7.78 -9.77 3.91
N THR A 226 8.34 -10.59 4.78
CA THR A 226 8.60 -12.02 4.57
C THR A 226 7.43 -12.91 4.96
N SER A 227 6.28 -12.35 5.33
CA SER A 227 5.07 -13.13 5.58
C SER A 227 4.34 -13.44 4.28
N GLY A 228 3.76 -14.63 4.22
CA GLY A 228 3.00 -15.08 3.06
C GLY A 228 2.90 -16.60 3.03
N SER A 229 1.68 -17.08 3.12
CA SER A 229 1.27 -18.44 2.83
C SER A 229 -0.26 -18.45 2.74
N ILE A 230 -0.85 -19.54 2.26
CA ILE A 230 -2.31 -19.69 2.36
C ILE A 230 -2.70 -19.70 3.83
N GLY A 231 -3.74 -18.93 4.18
CA GLY A 231 -4.15 -18.71 5.56
C GLY A 231 -3.49 -17.50 6.24
N GLN A 232 -2.51 -16.85 5.61
CA GLN A 232 -1.80 -15.72 6.17
C GLN A 232 -1.79 -14.50 5.24
N PRO A 233 -1.80 -13.27 5.77
CA PRO A 233 -1.59 -12.10 4.96
C PRO A 233 -0.16 -12.08 4.38
N SER A 234 -0.02 -11.43 3.22
CA SER A 234 1.26 -11.14 2.57
C SER A 234 1.23 -9.69 2.07
N VAL A 235 2.40 -9.12 1.78
CA VAL A 235 2.50 -7.75 1.23
C VAL A 235 1.72 -7.63 -0.08
N LEU A 236 1.85 -8.61 -0.99
CA LEU A 236 1.18 -8.59 -2.29
C LEU A 236 -0.35 -8.65 -2.12
N LEU A 237 -0.87 -9.51 -1.24
CA LEU A 237 -2.30 -9.61 -0.98
C LEU A 237 -2.84 -8.32 -0.33
N GLY A 238 -2.09 -7.73 0.60
CA GLY A 238 -2.43 -6.45 1.24
C GLY A 238 -2.54 -5.30 0.23
N LEU A 239 -1.52 -5.12 -0.61
CA LEU A 239 -1.52 -4.11 -1.68
C LEU A 239 -2.63 -4.37 -2.72
N TRP A 240 -2.86 -5.62 -3.10
CA TRP A 240 -3.95 -5.95 -4.01
C TRP A 240 -5.32 -5.62 -3.40
N TYR A 241 -5.54 -5.98 -2.13
CA TYR A 241 -6.79 -5.71 -1.43
C TYR A 241 -7.03 -4.21 -1.25
N LEU A 242 -5.99 -3.45 -0.89
CA LEU A 242 -6.08 -1.98 -0.88
C LEU A 242 -6.49 -1.44 -2.25
N GLY A 243 -5.93 -2.01 -3.32
CA GLY A 243 -6.33 -1.74 -4.71
C GLY A 243 -7.80 -2.01 -5.01
N MET A 244 -8.38 -3.04 -4.39
CA MET A 244 -9.82 -3.32 -4.49
C MET A 244 -10.67 -2.33 -3.69
N LEU A 245 -10.21 -1.89 -2.51
CA LEU A 245 -10.92 -0.89 -1.70
C LEU A 245 -10.96 0.48 -2.40
N VAL A 246 -9.85 0.89 -3.03
CA VAL A 246 -9.80 2.15 -3.79
C VAL A 246 -10.54 2.06 -5.15
N ALA A 247 -10.95 0.85 -5.54
CA ALA A 247 -11.77 0.63 -6.72
C ALA A 247 -13.24 0.98 -6.50
N GLU A 248 -13.71 0.92 -5.25
CA GLU A 248 -15.10 1.18 -4.86
C GLU A 248 -15.46 2.64 -5.06
N ASN A 249 -16.27 2.95 -6.07
CA ASN A 249 -16.63 4.32 -6.48
C ASN A 249 -17.20 5.15 -5.33
N ASN A 250 -17.94 4.50 -4.42
CA ASN A 250 -18.65 5.16 -3.32
C ASN A 250 -17.86 5.18 -2.01
N ASN A 251 -16.65 4.61 -1.97
CA ASN A 251 -15.91 4.42 -0.72
C ASN A 251 -14.43 4.81 -0.81
N TRP A 252 -13.85 4.90 -2.01
CA TRP A 252 -12.45 5.28 -2.18
C TRP A 252 -12.15 6.69 -1.67
N ALA A 253 -13.12 7.60 -1.73
CA ALA A 253 -13.00 8.97 -1.26
C ALA A 253 -13.56 9.14 0.16
N LEU A 254 -12.98 10.07 0.92
CA LEU A 254 -13.58 10.58 2.14
C LEU A 254 -14.23 11.92 1.80
N THR A 255 -15.54 11.91 1.55
CA THR A 255 -16.31 13.13 1.39
C THR A 255 -16.30 13.89 2.71
N ALA A 256 -16.02 15.20 2.63
CA ALA A 256 -16.08 16.12 3.77
C ALA A 256 -17.51 16.19 4.33
#